data_AF-A0A4V0HYM7-F1
#
_entry.id   AF-A0A4V0HYM7-F1
#
_cell.length_a   1.000
_cell.length_b   1.000
_cell.length_c   1.000
_cell.angle_alpha   90.00
_cell.angle_beta   90.00
_cell.angle_gamma   90.00
#
_symmetry.space_group_name_H-M   'P 1'
#
loop_
_entity.id
_entity.type
_entity.pdbx_description
1 polymer ?
#
loop_
_entity_poly.entity_id
_entity_poly.type
_entity_poly.pdbx_seq_one_letter_code
_entity_poly.pdbx_strand_id
1 'polypeptide(L)'
;MPKPFKLFSTRPLPADADVLDHEGKPHVRVKDRGRSILCSLTKDGRGYLRPSKCWYFDLRSANGTVKRTKGFADLKATEQLAAELERKASRVRVGLIDPAEEHARRPLAEHLKDYAAYLDAKGNVSEHNKATVAKVSAIMAACRFVYPADLDAAKVSAFLADLRRPSRVVALPPGDVFSSSAAAKLLGLTPDAVRRFVARHRLPTVGTGKNRRLPRATVQHIAEQGAKGAGPTTANRYTVAIRGFARWLVKLKRIGSDPLDSLTLVNTAVDVRRGRRELTTGELQALLTATRASDRTFRGLGGNDRFHLYLTASGTGFRANALANLTPADFDLSPDGPTVTLPARFAKNRKTKVQPVPADVAEVLRQYLAGKPEGVPVWGGTWAKERRGAEMLRADLEAVGIPYAVEGPDGPEYADFHALRHTYLTMLGRNGVDLRTAQELAGHSTPLLTARYSHRRLYDLAGAVDKLPSLVPVSSSPQNQALRATGTTGAKPDDSVRLGVVPGVVTRGIAGHQLAPSGNLQFVEGGRAGVTKALEMQGPALIGTGPRRSAEVRPEGIEPSTTRLKVSCSTD
;
A
#
# COMPACT_ATOMS: atom_id res chain seq x y z
N MET A 1 -9.22 -35.76 -37.04
CA MET A 1 -9.33 -34.30 -37.04
C MET A 1 -10.55 -33.89 -37.83
N PRO A 2 -11.33 -32.90 -37.37
CA PRO A 2 -12.48 -32.40 -38.10
C PRO A 2 -12.06 -31.82 -39.45
N LYS A 3 -12.62 -32.35 -40.54
CA LYS A 3 -12.33 -31.88 -41.91
C LYS A 3 -13.21 -30.67 -42.24
N PRO A 4 -12.63 -29.51 -42.64
CA PRO A 4 -13.43 -28.39 -43.07
C PRO A 4 -14.19 -28.70 -44.37
N PHE A 5 -15.41 -28.18 -44.47
CA PHE A 5 -16.27 -28.29 -45.64
C PHE A 5 -16.98 -26.97 -45.91
N LYS A 6 -17.50 -26.79 -47.13
CA LYS A 6 -18.34 -25.64 -47.47
C LYS A 6 -19.81 -26.00 -47.32
N LEU A 7 -20.58 -25.10 -46.72
CA LEU A 7 -22.03 -25.16 -46.81
C LEU A 7 -22.46 -24.63 -48.17
N PHE A 8 -23.46 -25.27 -48.77
CA PHE A 8 -24.05 -24.85 -50.03
C PHE A 8 -25.44 -24.29 -49.79
N SER A 9 -25.75 -23.17 -50.43
CA SER A 9 -27.10 -22.59 -50.44
C SER A 9 -27.66 -22.67 -51.85
N THR A 10 -28.88 -23.18 -51.99
CA THR A 10 -29.56 -23.23 -53.28
C THR A 10 -29.99 -21.83 -53.69
N ARG A 11 -29.72 -21.46 -54.94
CA ARG A 11 -30.21 -20.23 -55.56
C ARG A 11 -30.94 -20.55 -56.87
N PRO A 12 -31.98 -19.79 -57.22
CA PRO A 12 -32.67 -19.98 -58.50
C PRO A 12 -31.72 -19.72 -59.67
N LEU A 13 -31.93 -20.45 -60.75
CA LEU A 13 -31.15 -20.29 -61.97
C LEU A 13 -31.52 -18.96 -62.66
N PRO A 14 -30.54 -18.11 -63.01
CA PRO A 14 -30.79 -16.96 -63.88
C PRO A 14 -31.32 -17.41 -65.25
N ALA A 15 -32.14 -16.59 -65.92
CA ALA A 15 -32.75 -16.93 -67.21
C ALA A 15 -31.69 -17.13 -68.35
N ASP A 16 -30.54 -16.50 -68.19
CA ASP A 16 -29.43 -16.38 -69.15
C ASP A 16 -28.15 -17.10 -68.62
N ALA A 17 -28.35 -18.24 -67.94
CA ALA A 17 -27.28 -19.01 -67.32
C ALA A 17 -26.53 -19.92 -68.30
N ASP A 18 -25.21 -19.70 -68.46
CA ASP A 18 -24.32 -20.61 -69.20
C ASP A 18 -24.10 -21.91 -68.41
N VAL A 19 -24.78 -22.98 -68.83
CA VAL A 19 -24.59 -24.34 -68.31
C VAL A 19 -23.41 -25.00 -69.04
N LEU A 20 -22.41 -25.43 -68.28
CA LEU A 20 -21.18 -26.05 -68.76
C LEU A 20 -21.03 -27.42 -68.10
N ASP A 21 -20.55 -28.40 -68.86
CA ASP A 21 -20.07 -29.65 -68.27
C ASP A 21 -18.67 -29.43 -67.70
N HIS A 22 -18.50 -29.76 -66.43
CA HIS A 22 -17.21 -29.78 -65.77
C HIS A 22 -17.09 -31.05 -64.94
N GLU A 23 -16.11 -31.88 -65.30
CA GLU A 23 -15.86 -33.19 -64.67
C GLU A 23 -17.07 -34.16 -64.74
N GLY A 24 -17.82 -34.14 -65.85
CA GLY A 24 -18.95 -35.05 -66.10
C GLY A 24 -20.22 -34.68 -65.34
N LYS A 25 -20.33 -33.43 -64.87
CA LYS A 25 -21.46 -32.91 -64.08
C LYS A 25 -21.85 -31.52 -64.55
N PRO A 26 -23.17 -31.21 -64.61
CA PRO A 26 -23.64 -29.91 -65.07
C PRO A 26 -23.35 -28.83 -64.02
N HIS A 27 -22.69 -27.76 -64.45
CA HIS A 27 -22.37 -26.58 -63.66
C HIS A 27 -22.85 -25.30 -64.36
N VAL A 28 -23.16 -24.25 -63.60
CA VAL A 28 -23.47 -22.91 -64.11
C VAL A 28 -22.33 -21.96 -63.78
N ARG A 29 -21.95 -21.16 -64.79
CA ARG A 29 -21.06 -20.02 -64.59
C ARG A 29 -21.87 -18.82 -64.12
N VAL A 30 -21.62 -18.39 -62.88
CA VAL A 30 -22.29 -17.22 -62.27
C VAL A 30 -21.27 -16.12 -62.00
N LYS A 31 -21.58 -14.87 -62.33
CA LYS A 31 -20.74 -13.71 -61.96
C LYS A 31 -20.99 -13.32 -60.50
N ASP A 32 -19.94 -13.35 -59.69
CA ASP A 32 -19.94 -12.86 -58.30
C ASP A 32 -18.95 -11.70 -58.17
N ARG A 33 -19.46 -10.48 -57.94
CA ARG A 33 -18.65 -9.24 -57.78
C ARG A 33 -17.55 -9.07 -58.86
N GLY A 34 -17.90 -9.31 -60.12
CA GLY A 34 -17.00 -9.13 -61.27
C GLY A 34 -16.09 -10.32 -61.60
N ARG A 35 -16.16 -11.44 -60.84
CA ARG A 35 -15.44 -12.68 -61.15
C ARG A 35 -16.42 -13.82 -61.43
N SER A 36 -16.14 -14.62 -62.45
CA SER A 36 -16.94 -15.80 -62.80
C SER A 36 -16.61 -16.97 -61.87
N ILE A 37 -17.60 -17.48 -61.17
CA ILE A 37 -17.51 -18.69 -60.33
C ILE A 37 -18.34 -19.81 -60.95
N LEU A 38 -17.81 -21.02 -60.93
CA LEU A 38 -18.49 -22.22 -61.43
C LEU A 38 -19.21 -22.90 -60.26
N CYS A 39 -20.52 -23.10 -60.36
CA CYS A 39 -21.35 -23.70 -59.31
C CYS A 39 -22.14 -24.89 -59.87
N SER A 40 -22.26 -25.98 -59.13
CA SER A 40 -23.02 -27.16 -59.58
C SER A 40 -24.54 -26.91 -59.60
N LEU A 41 -25.27 -27.52 -60.53
CA LEU A 41 -26.74 -27.45 -60.52
C LEU A 41 -27.35 -28.34 -59.44
N THR A 42 -28.56 -27.98 -58.99
CA THR A 42 -29.39 -28.89 -58.20
C THR A 42 -29.87 -30.06 -59.05
N LYS A 43 -30.19 -31.19 -58.40
CA LYS A 43 -30.66 -32.40 -59.09
C LYS A 43 -31.90 -32.18 -59.96
N ASP A 44 -32.76 -31.24 -59.55
CA ASP A 44 -33.98 -30.89 -60.27
C ASP A 44 -33.75 -29.89 -61.42
N GLY A 45 -32.51 -29.43 -61.64
CA GLY A 45 -32.14 -28.48 -62.69
C GLY A 45 -32.65 -27.03 -62.52
N ARG A 46 -33.51 -26.78 -61.52
CA ARG A 46 -34.17 -25.47 -61.29
C ARG A 46 -33.31 -24.41 -60.59
N GLY A 47 -32.09 -24.76 -60.17
CA GLY A 47 -31.20 -23.86 -59.42
C GLY A 47 -29.75 -24.32 -59.38
N TYR A 48 -28.89 -23.53 -58.75
CA TYR A 48 -27.48 -23.84 -58.55
C TYR A 48 -27.09 -23.79 -57.05
N LEU A 49 -26.10 -24.62 -56.68
CA LEU A 49 -25.57 -24.72 -55.34
C LEU A 49 -24.41 -23.73 -55.15
N ARG A 50 -24.68 -22.63 -54.45
CA ARG A 50 -23.66 -21.62 -54.17
C ARG A 50 -22.87 -21.99 -52.91
N PRO A 51 -21.54 -22.17 -52.99
CA PRO A 51 -20.72 -22.42 -51.80
C PRO A 51 -20.64 -21.17 -50.91
N SER A 52 -20.60 -21.39 -49.60
CA SER A 52 -20.39 -20.33 -48.62
C SER A 52 -18.99 -19.72 -48.75
N LYS A 53 -18.88 -18.46 -48.36
CA LYS A 53 -17.61 -17.70 -48.37
C LYS A 53 -16.64 -18.16 -47.29
N CYS A 54 -17.13 -18.79 -46.24
CA CYS A 54 -16.34 -19.33 -45.15
C CYS A 54 -16.41 -20.84 -45.15
N TRP A 55 -15.33 -21.48 -44.70
CA TRP A 55 -15.31 -22.90 -44.39
C TRP A 55 -16.00 -23.14 -43.04
N TYR A 56 -16.56 -24.33 -42.87
CA TYR A 56 -17.20 -24.79 -41.65
C TYR A 56 -16.60 -26.14 -41.27
N PHE A 57 -16.65 -26.48 -39.99
CA PHE A 57 -16.28 -27.81 -39.53
C PHE A 57 -17.18 -28.21 -38.35
N ASP A 58 -17.39 -29.50 -38.19
CA ASP A 58 -18.22 -30.05 -37.15
C ASP A 58 -17.31 -30.56 -36.02
N LEU A 59 -17.47 -30.00 -34.81
CA LEU A 59 -16.67 -30.34 -33.62
C LEU A 59 -17.52 -31.15 -32.65
N ARG A 60 -17.00 -32.29 -32.19
CA ARG A 60 -17.70 -33.11 -31.19
C ARG A 60 -17.28 -32.67 -29.78
N SER A 61 -18.25 -32.20 -29.00
CA SER A 61 -18.05 -31.85 -27.60
C SER A 61 -17.84 -33.09 -26.72
N ALA A 62 -17.33 -32.91 -25.51
CA ALA A 62 -17.11 -33.98 -24.54
C ALA A 62 -18.40 -34.76 -24.20
N ASN A 63 -19.56 -34.10 -24.28
CA ASN A 63 -20.87 -34.68 -24.00
C ASN A 63 -21.49 -35.40 -25.21
N GLY A 64 -20.72 -35.63 -26.29
CA GLY A 64 -21.16 -36.32 -27.50
C GLY A 64 -21.91 -35.45 -28.52
N THR A 65 -22.32 -34.23 -28.16
CA THR A 65 -23.01 -33.29 -29.07
C THR A 65 -22.06 -32.76 -30.15
N VAL A 66 -22.51 -32.77 -31.40
CA VAL A 66 -21.79 -32.19 -32.54
C VAL A 66 -22.20 -30.73 -32.72
N LYS A 67 -21.26 -29.79 -32.60
CA LYS A 67 -21.48 -28.36 -32.84
C LYS A 67 -20.78 -27.93 -34.12
N ARG A 68 -21.56 -27.44 -35.08
CA ARG A 68 -21.03 -26.80 -36.29
C ARG A 68 -20.42 -25.45 -35.96
N THR A 69 -19.16 -25.26 -36.33
CA THR A 69 -18.41 -24.02 -36.08
C THR A 69 -18.03 -23.38 -37.40
N LYS A 70 -18.21 -22.06 -37.50
CA LYS A 70 -17.81 -21.26 -38.65
C LYS A 70 -16.31 -20.98 -38.56
N GLY A 71 -15.57 -21.31 -39.61
CA GLY A 71 -14.15 -20.99 -39.77
C GLY A 71 -13.93 -19.71 -40.57
N PHE A 72 -12.77 -19.65 -41.22
CA PHE A 72 -12.32 -18.51 -42.03
C PHE A 72 -12.62 -18.72 -43.52
N ALA A 73 -12.35 -17.70 -44.34
CA ALA A 73 -12.44 -17.81 -45.81
C ALA A 73 -11.31 -18.66 -46.40
N ASP A 74 -10.14 -18.65 -45.75
CA ASP A 74 -9.01 -19.52 -46.07
C ASP A 74 -9.20 -20.92 -45.45
N LEU A 75 -8.97 -21.95 -46.26
CA LEU A 75 -9.01 -23.34 -45.86
C LEU A 75 -7.95 -23.63 -44.79
N LYS A 76 -6.70 -23.17 -45.00
CA LYS A 76 -5.57 -23.53 -44.12
C LYS A 76 -5.71 -22.93 -42.73
N ALA A 77 -6.15 -21.66 -42.64
CA ALA A 77 -6.50 -21.03 -41.37
C ALA A 77 -7.66 -21.75 -40.66
N THR A 78 -8.63 -22.27 -41.42
CA THR A 78 -9.75 -23.04 -40.85
C THR A 78 -9.30 -24.41 -40.34
N GLU A 79 -8.40 -25.10 -41.05
CA GLU A 79 -7.79 -26.35 -40.60
C GLU A 79 -7.01 -26.17 -39.29
N GLN A 80 -6.25 -25.08 -39.17
CA GLN A 80 -5.51 -24.75 -37.94
C GLN A 80 -6.46 -24.51 -36.76
N LEU A 81 -7.51 -23.71 -36.96
CA LEU A 81 -8.54 -23.46 -35.93
C LEU A 81 -9.24 -24.76 -35.53
N ALA A 82 -9.60 -25.60 -36.51
CA ALA A 82 -10.27 -26.87 -36.29
C ALA A 82 -9.37 -27.86 -35.51
N ALA A 83 -8.07 -27.89 -35.81
CA ALA A 83 -7.08 -28.68 -35.08
C ALA A 83 -6.87 -28.18 -33.64
N GLU A 84 -6.83 -26.86 -33.42
CA GLU A 84 -6.70 -26.27 -32.08
C GLU A 84 -7.91 -26.60 -31.20
N LEU A 85 -9.13 -26.44 -31.74
CA LEU A 85 -10.36 -26.72 -31.02
C LEU A 85 -10.56 -28.21 -30.74
N GLU A 86 -10.18 -29.10 -31.67
CA GLU A 86 -10.20 -30.56 -31.44
C GLU A 86 -9.18 -30.95 -30.35
N ARG A 87 -7.99 -30.33 -30.32
CA ARG A 87 -7.01 -30.55 -29.23
C ARG A 87 -7.57 -30.11 -27.88
N LYS A 88 -8.21 -28.94 -27.80
CA LYS A 88 -8.89 -28.45 -26.59
C LYS A 88 -10.02 -29.40 -26.16
N ALA A 89 -10.91 -29.78 -27.07
CA ALA A 89 -12.01 -30.71 -26.79
C ALA A 89 -11.52 -32.12 -26.38
N SER A 90 -10.40 -32.59 -26.93
CA SER A 90 -9.76 -33.85 -26.55
C SER A 90 -9.20 -33.81 -25.14
N ARG A 91 -8.57 -32.70 -24.73
CA ARG A 91 -8.10 -32.50 -23.35
C ARG A 91 -9.26 -32.54 -22.36
N VAL A 92 -10.36 -31.83 -22.66
CA VAL A 92 -11.57 -31.85 -21.84
C VAL A 92 -12.16 -33.27 -21.73
N ARG A 93 -12.20 -34.05 -22.83
CA ARG A 93 -12.69 -35.45 -22.83
C ARG A 93 -11.89 -36.37 -21.91
N VAL A 94 -10.59 -36.13 -21.76
CA VAL A 94 -9.69 -36.91 -20.88
C VAL A 94 -9.63 -36.29 -19.47
N GLY A 95 -10.50 -35.34 -19.15
CA GLY A 95 -10.56 -34.68 -17.84
C GLY A 95 -9.46 -33.64 -17.59
N LEU A 96 -8.63 -33.34 -18.60
CA LEU A 96 -7.63 -32.27 -18.56
C LEU A 96 -8.30 -30.94 -18.95
N ILE A 97 -9.17 -30.45 -18.08
CA ILE A 97 -9.76 -29.11 -18.20
C ILE A 97 -8.72 -28.12 -17.70
N ASP A 98 -8.45 -27.03 -18.44
CA ASP A 98 -7.68 -25.92 -17.91
C ASP A 98 -8.52 -25.24 -16.82
N PRO A 99 -8.12 -25.32 -15.52
CA PRO A 99 -8.89 -24.73 -14.44
C PRO A 99 -9.18 -23.24 -14.67
N ALA A 100 -8.32 -22.54 -15.42
CA ALA A 100 -8.53 -21.13 -15.76
C ALA A 100 -9.78 -20.89 -16.61
N GLU A 101 -10.13 -21.82 -17.52
CA GLU A 101 -11.32 -21.65 -18.38
C GLU A 101 -12.63 -21.78 -17.60
N GLU A 102 -12.67 -22.65 -16.59
CA GLU A 102 -13.81 -22.78 -15.68
C GLU A 102 -13.93 -21.53 -14.78
N HIS A 103 -12.81 -21.13 -14.19
CA HIS A 103 -12.74 -19.97 -13.32
C HIS A 103 -13.00 -18.65 -14.05
N ALA A 104 -12.72 -18.55 -15.35
CA ALA A 104 -13.05 -17.41 -16.19
C ALA A 104 -14.57 -17.14 -16.29
N ARG A 105 -15.40 -18.18 -16.15
CA ARG A 105 -16.87 -18.07 -16.18
C ARG A 105 -17.47 -17.77 -14.81
N ARG A 106 -16.69 -17.91 -13.75
CA ARG A 106 -17.13 -17.62 -12.38
C ARG A 106 -16.98 -16.13 -12.06
N PRO A 107 -17.99 -15.49 -11.43
CA PRO A 107 -17.90 -14.10 -11.04
C PRO A 107 -16.75 -13.81 -10.07
N LEU A 108 -16.12 -12.65 -10.22
CA LEU A 108 -15.05 -12.16 -9.34
C LEU A 108 -15.48 -12.06 -7.87
N ALA A 109 -16.78 -11.85 -7.60
CA ALA A 109 -17.32 -11.85 -6.26
C ALA A 109 -17.15 -13.21 -5.54
N GLU A 110 -17.27 -14.32 -6.26
CA GLU A 110 -17.01 -15.66 -5.69
C GLU A 110 -15.52 -15.88 -5.47
N HIS A 111 -14.69 -15.47 -6.44
CA HIS A 111 -13.23 -15.52 -6.29
C HIS A 111 -12.75 -14.71 -5.09
N LEU A 112 -13.41 -13.58 -4.80
CA LEU A 112 -13.09 -12.75 -3.65
C LEU A 112 -13.45 -13.43 -2.32
N LYS A 113 -14.53 -14.22 -2.28
CA LYS A 113 -14.87 -15.06 -1.11
C LYS A 113 -13.80 -16.14 -0.90
N ASP A 114 -13.41 -16.84 -1.98
CA ASP A 114 -12.33 -17.83 -1.95
C ASP A 114 -11.01 -17.19 -1.49
N TYR A 115 -10.73 -15.96 -1.92
CA TYR A 115 -9.56 -15.20 -1.50
C TYR A 115 -9.61 -14.82 -0.01
N ALA A 116 -10.78 -14.44 0.50
CA ALA A 116 -10.96 -14.16 1.93
C ALA A 116 -10.64 -15.42 2.77
N ALA A 117 -11.22 -16.57 2.41
CA ALA A 117 -10.95 -17.85 3.06
C ALA A 117 -9.45 -18.23 2.98
N TYR A 118 -8.82 -17.99 1.84
CA TYR A 118 -7.37 -18.18 1.69
C TYR A 118 -6.55 -17.29 2.63
N LEU A 119 -6.91 -16.01 2.77
CA LEU A 119 -6.20 -15.09 3.65
C LEU A 119 -6.37 -15.46 5.13
N ASP A 120 -7.53 -15.99 5.51
CA ASP A 120 -7.80 -16.49 6.85
C ASP A 120 -6.98 -17.76 7.14
N ALA A 121 -6.96 -18.72 6.20
CA ALA A 121 -6.15 -19.95 6.31
C ALA A 121 -4.64 -19.67 6.36
N LYS A 122 -4.17 -18.60 5.71
CA LYS A 122 -2.77 -18.15 5.80
C LYS A 122 -2.40 -17.65 7.22
N GLY A 123 -3.37 -17.48 8.10
CA GLY A 123 -3.20 -16.98 9.45
C GLY A 123 -2.94 -15.47 9.49
N ASN A 124 -3.42 -14.70 8.52
CA ASN A 124 -3.35 -13.24 8.63
C ASN A 124 -4.30 -12.70 9.70
N VAL A 125 -4.09 -11.47 10.14
CA VAL A 125 -4.97 -10.81 11.12
C VAL A 125 -6.33 -10.52 10.46
N SER A 126 -7.44 -10.93 11.09
CA SER A 126 -8.79 -10.82 10.53
C SER A 126 -9.16 -9.38 10.07
N GLU A 127 -8.83 -8.36 10.87
CA GLU A 127 -9.05 -6.96 10.48
C GLU A 127 -8.31 -6.57 9.18
N HIS A 128 -7.10 -7.08 8.99
CA HIS A 128 -6.32 -6.85 7.77
C HIS A 128 -6.99 -7.52 6.56
N ASN A 129 -7.52 -8.73 6.73
CA ASN A 129 -8.21 -9.47 5.69
C ASN A 129 -9.50 -8.75 5.29
N LYS A 130 -10.34 -8.38 6.27
CA LYS A 130 -11.56 -7.59 6.07
C LYS A 130 -11.26 -6.28 5.32
N ALA A 131 -10.23 -5.56 5.75
CA ALA A 131 -9.83 -4.32 5.10
C ALA A 131 -9.29 -4.53 3.67
N THR A 132 -8.61 -5.64 3.39
CA THR A 132 -8.10 -5.96 2.04
C THR A 132 -9.25 -6.32 1.11
N VAL A 133 -10.14 -7.23 1.54
CA VAL A 133 -11.34 -7.64 0.81
C VAL A 133 -12.25 -6.45 0.50
N ALA A 134 -12.48 -5.56 1.46
CA ALA A 134 -13.29 -4.36 1.26
C ALA A 134 -12.73 -3.42 0.17
N LYS A 135 -11.39 -3.27 0.09
CA LYS A 135 -10.76 -2.44 -0.96
C LYS A 135 -10.89 -3.07 -2.34
N VAL A 136 -10.68 -4.39 -2.43
CA VAL A 136 -10.84 -5.14 -3.68
C VAL A 136 -12.28 -5.04 -4.17
N SER A 137 -13.25 -5.28 -3.28
CA SER A 137 -14.68 -5.14 -3.57
C SER A 137 -15.06 -3.73 -4.05
N ALA A 138 -14.53 -2.69 -3.39
CA ALA A 138 -14.78 -1.31 -3.81
C ALA A 138 -14.24 -1.00 -5.22
N ILE A 139 -13.06 -1.53 -5.58
CA ILE A 139 -12.51 -1.39 -6.94
C ILE A 139 -13.38 -2.11 -7.96
N MET A 140 -13.77 -3.36 -7.67
CA MET A 140 -14.64 -4.16 -8.55
C MET A 140 -15.97 -3.44 -8.81
N ALA A 141 -16.60 -2.92 -7.76
CA ALA A 141 -17.85 -2.18 -7.88
C ALA A 141 -17.68 -0.88 -8.70
N ALA A 142 -16.63 -0.10 -8.43
CA ALA A 142 -16.38 1.17 -9.13
C ALA A 142 -16.04 0.97 -10.61
N CYS A 143 -15.24 -0.06 -10.93
CA CYS A 143 -14.83 -0.37 -12.29
C CYS A 143 -15.82 -1.27 -13.05
N ARG A 144 -16.90 -1.71 -12.37
CA ARG A 144 -17.90 -2.66 -12.87
C ARG A 144 -17.31 -3.99 -13.35
N PHE A 145 -16.34 -4.51 -12.60
CA PHE A 145 -15.73 -5.80 -12.88
C PHE A 145 -16.62 -6.93 -12.37
N VAL A 146 -17.10 -7.78 -13.26
CA VAL A 146 -17.95 -8.93 -12.93
C VAL A 146 -17.17 -10.23 -13.12
N TYR A 147 -16.44 -10.36 -14.22
CA TYR A 147 -15.67 -11.55 -14.58
C TYR A 147 -14.16 -11.25 -14.60
N PRO A 148 -13.30 -12.28 -14.50
CA PRO A 148 -11.85 -12.08 -14.56
C PRO A 148 -11.36 -11.37 -15.82
N ALA A 149 -12.07 -11.53 -16.95
CA ALA A 149 -11.77 -10.84 -18.21
C ALA A 149 -12.02 -9.32 -18.16
N ASP A 150 -12.80 -8.82 -17.19
CA ASP A 150 -13.08 -7.38 -17.06
C ASP A 150 -11.93 -6.62 -16.39
N LEU A 151 -11.01 -7.33 -15.73
CA LEU A 151 -9.89 -6.73 -15.00
C LEU A 151 -8.99 -5.94 -15.95
N ASP A 152 -8.87 -4.64 -15.70
CA ASP A 152 -8.18 -3.70 -16.57
C ASP A 152 -7.41 -2.65 -15.74
N ALA A 153 -6.11 -2.51 -16.01
CA ALA A 153 -5.24 -1.60 -15.28
C ALA A 153 -5.57 -0.12 -15.51
N ALA A 154 -6.05 0.26 -16.70
CA ALA A 154 -6.41 1.64 -17.02
C ALA A 154 -7.65 2.08 -16.22
N LYS A 155 -8.68 1.22 -16.13
CA LYS A 155 -9.87 1.47 -15.30
C LYS A 155 -9.52 1.59 -13.82
N VAL A 156 -8.66 0.71 -13.30
CA VAL A 156 -8.18 0.82 -11.91
C VAL A 156 -7.39 2.11 -11.70
N SER A 157 -6.54 2.49 -12.65
CA SER A 157 -5.76 3.74 -12.59
C SER A 157 -6.67 4.97 -12.59
N ALA A 158 -7.72 4.98 -13.42
CA ALA A 158 -8.73 6.04 -13.44
C ALA A 158 -9.48 6.13 -12.09
N PHE A 159 -9.91 5.00 -11.54
CA PHE A 159 -10.52 4.95 -10.20
C PHE A 159 -9.59 5.51 -9.12
N LEU A 160 -8.30 5.15 -9.13
CA LEU A 160 -7.31 5.66 -8.17
C LEU A 160 -7.04 7.15 -8.35
N ALA A 161 -7.11 7.68 -9.57
CA ALA A 161 -7.02 9.10 -9.85
C ALA A 161 -8.26 9.85 -9.32
N ASP A 162 -9.46 9.34 -9.60
CA ASP A 162 -10.71 9.90 -9.10
C ASP A 162 -10.80 9.86 -7.57
N LEU A 163 -10.31 8.78 -6.94
CA LEU A 163 -10.24 8.66 -5.48
C LEU A 163 -9.36 9.75 -4.84
N ARG A 164 -8.32 10.22 -5.56
CA ARG A 164 -7.43 11.29 -5.09
C ARG A 164 -7.92 12.68 -5.46
N ARG A 165 -8.79 12.80 -6.47
CA ARG A 165 -9.28 14.10 -6.95
C ARG A 165 -10.13 14.77 -5.86
N PRO A 166 -9.88 16.05 -5.55
CA PRO A 166 -10.78 16.81 -4.72
C PRO A 166 -12.17 16.85 -5.33
N SER A 167 -13.21 16.73 -4.49
CA SER A 167 -14.61 16.82 -4.91
C SER A 167 -15.24 18.09 -4.36
N ARG A 168 -16.39 18.49 -4.92
CA ARG A 168 -17.15 19.62 -4.40
C ARG A 168 -17.67 19.29 -2.99
N VAL A 169 -17.46 20.20 -2.05
CA VAL A 169 -18.00 20.09 -0.69
C VAL A 169 -19.52 19.96 -0.77
N VAL A 170 -20.07 18.96 -0.09
CA VAL A 170 -21.52 18.73 -0.04
C VAL A 170 -22.18 19.92 0.67
N ALA A 171 -23.09 20.60 -0.03
CA ALA A 171 -23.88 21.68 0.57
C ALA A 171 -24.79 21.11 1.65
N LEU A 172 -24.71 21.67 2.85
CA LEU A 172 -25.53 21.23 3.98
C LEU A 172 -26.90 21.92 3.96
N PRO A 173 -28.00 21.19 4.19
CA PRO A 173 -29.33 21.78 4.26
C PRO A 173 -29.41 22.78 5.44
N PRO A 174 -30.35 23.74 5.43
CA PRO A 174 -30.52 24.67 6.54
C PRO A 174 -30.77 23.92 7.85
N GLY A 175 -30.15 24.38 8.93
CA GLY A 175 -30.16 23.73 10.23
C GLY A 175 -28.83 23.89 10.98
N ASP A 176 -28.94 24.20 12.27
CA ASP A 176 -27.78 24.49 13.14
C ASP A 176 -27.17 23.22 13.74
N VAL A 177 -27.97 22.17 13.91
CA VAL A 177 -27.54 20.91 14.52
C VAL A 177 -28.08 19.69 13.78
N PHE A 178 -27.24 18.66 13.68
CA PHE A 178 -27.53 17.42 12.98
C PHE A 178 -27.38 16.22 13.90
N SER A 179 -28.21 15.19 13.71
CA SER A 179 -27.92 13.88 14.32
C SER A 179 -26.73 13.22 13.61
N SER A 180 -26.01 12.32 14.31
CA SER A 180 -24.89 11.59 13.69
C SER A 180 -25.34 10.74 12.48
N SER A 181 -26.57 10.21 12.52
CA SER A 181 -27.15 9.45 11.40
C SER A 181 -27.49 10.35 10.20
N ALA A 182 -28.08 11.52 10.47
CA ALA A 182 -28.38 12.50 9.43
C ALA A 182 -27.11 13.02 8.75
N ALA A 183 -26.09 13.39 9.54
CA ALA A 183 -24.79 13.80 9.02
C ALA A 183 -24.13 12.69 8.20
N ALA A 184 -24.14 11.45 8.69
CA ALA A 184 -23.60 10.29 7.98
C ALA A 184 -24.28 10.08 6.61
N LYS A 185 -25.62 10.15 6.56
CA LYS A 185 -26.39 10.03 5.32
C LYS A 185 -26.06 11.14 4.33
N LEU A 186 -25.98 12.41 4.78
CA LEU A 186 -25.64 13.56 3.94
C LEU A 186 -24.25 13.43 3.32
N LEU A 187 -23.28 12.97 4.10
CA LEU A 187 -21.89 12.86 3.70
C LEU A 187 -21.55 11.54 2.99
N GLY A 188 -22.50 10.59 2.92
CA GLY A 188 -22.24 9.25 2.36
C GLY A 188 -21.28 8.42 3.21
N LEU A 189 -21.24 8.67 4.53
CA LEU A 189 -20.38 7.98 5.50
C LEU A 189 -21.21 7.04 6.38
N THR A 190 -20.53 6.16 7.13
CA THR A 190 -21.20 5.42 8.21
C THR A 190 -21.32 6.29 9.45
N PRO A 191 -22.36 6.11 10.29
CA PRO A 191 -22.47 6.83 11.57
C PRO A 191 -21.25 6.64 12.47
N ASP A 192 -20.62 5.46 12.39
CA ASP A 192 -19.41 5.15 13.13
C ASP A 192 -18.19 5.93 12.64
N ALA A 193 -18.01 6.05 11.31
CA ALA A 193 -16.94 6.86 10.73
C ALA A 193 -17.06 8.32 11.18
N VAL A 194 -18.28 8.88 11.20
CA VAL A 194 -18.55 10.23 11.71
C VAL A 194 -18.17 10.34 13.18
N ARG A 195 -18.65 9.42 14.04
CA ARG A 195 -18.30 9.44 15.48
C ARG A 195 -16.80 9.34 15.72
N ARG A 196 -16.11 8.45 15.02
CA ARG A 196 -14.65 8.28 15.12
C ARG A 196 -13.90 9.51 14.62
N PHE A 197 -14.39 10.17 13.57
CA PHE A 197 -13.79 11.41 13.08
C PHE A 197 -13.92 12.53 14.11
N VAL A 198 -15.15 12.74 14.62
CA VAL A 198 -15.44 13.73 15.67
C VAL A 198 -14.58 13.50 16.91
N ALA A 199 -14.49 12.25 17.40
CA ALA A 199 -13.66 11.91 18.55
C ALA A 199 -12.16 12.17 18.28
N ARG A 200 -11.64 11.72 17.14
CA ARG A 200 -10.24 11.88 16.75
C ARG A 200 -9.82 13.34 16.65
N HIS A 201 -10.66 14.17 16.05
CA HIS A 201 -10.40 15.58 15.82
C HIS A 201 -10.88 16.47 16.99
N ARG A 202 -11.56 15.89 17.99
CA ARG A 202 -12.20 16.58 19.11
C ARG A 202 -13.11 17.73 18.65
N LEU A 203 -13.91 17.44 17.63
CA LEU A 203 -14.83 18.43 17.08
C LEU A 203 -15.98 18.69 18.08
N PRO A 204 -16.50 19.92 18.15
CA PRO A 204 -17.60 20.26 19.04
C PRO A 204 -18.83 19.37 18.82
N THR A 205 -19.48 18.98 19.91
CA THR A 205 -20.74 18.23 19.91
C THR A 205 -21.67 18.75 21.00
N VAL A 206 -22.98 18.72 20.76
CA VAL A 206 -24.00 19.15 21.71
C VAL A 206 -24.71 17.91 22.28
N GLY A 207 -24.86 17.84 23.60
CA GLY A 207 -25.51 16.71 24.28
C GLY A 207 -24.65 15.44 24.38
N THR A 208 -25.17 14.45 25.11
CA THR A 208 -24.43 13.22 25.47
C THR A 208 -25.12 11.95 24.96
N GLY A 209 -24.35 10.86 24.88
CA GLY A 209 -24.85 9.53 24.50
C GLY A 209 -25.61 9.50 23.17
N LYS A 210 -26.81 8.90 23.18
CA LYS A 210 -27.72 8.81 22.01
C LYS A 210 -28.26 10.18 21.58
N ASN A 211 -28.26 11.16 22.46
CA ASN A 211 -28.72 12.52 22.19
C ASN A 211 -27.61 13.44 21.64
N ARG A 212 -26.41 12.92 21.41
CA ARG A 212 -25.32 13.69 20.80
C ARG A 212 -25.71 14.23 19.42
N ARG A 213 -25.64 15.55 19.28
CA ARG A 213 -25.84 16.31 18.04
C ARG A 213 -24.54 16.95 17.59
N LEU A 214 -24.42 17.17 16.29
CA LEU A 214 -23.26 17.77 15.64
C LEU A 214 -23.65 19.17 15.16
N PRO A 215 -22.99 20.23 15.64
CA PRO A 215 -23.15 21.57 15.08
C PRO A 215 -22.88 21.58 13.57
N ARG A 216 -23.51 22.51 12.85
CA ARG A 216 -23.31 22.71 11.42
C ARG A 216 -21.82 22.84 11.07
N ALA A 217 -21.06 23.63 11.85
CA ALA A 217 -19.63 23.79 11.66
C ALA A 217 -18.85 22.46 11.74
N THR A 218 -19.23 21.56 12.65
CA THR A 218 -18.63 20.22 12.76
C THR A 218 -18.93 19.38 11.51
N VAL A 219 -20.18 19.37 11.04
CA VAL A 219 -20.57 18.61 9.84
C VAL A 219 -19.90 19.20 8.59
N GLN A 220 -19.82 20.53 8.50
CA GLN A 220 -19.17 21.26 7.43
C GLN A 220 -17.67 20.92 7.36
N HIS A 221 -17.00 20.92 8.50
CA HIS A 221 -15.60 20.53 8.58
C HIS A 221 -15.38 19.07 8.12
N ILE A 222 -16.25 18.13 8.50
CA ILE A 222 -16.16 16.74 8.01
C ILE A 222 -16.36 16.69 6.49
N ALA A 223 -17.31 17.47 5.95
CA ALA A 223 -17.57 17.56 4.52
C ALA A 223 -16.34 18.09 3.75
N GLU A 224 -15.72 19.16 4.25
CA GLU A 224 -14.51 19.75 3.68
C GLU A 224 -13.32 18.78 3.69
N GLN A 225 -13.14 18.04 4.78
CA GLN A 225 -12.06 17.05 4.86
C GLN A 225 -12.32 15.85 3.94
N GLY A 226 -13.57 15.42 3.80
CA GLY A 226 -13.96 14.39 2.81
C GLY A 226 -13.77 14.86 1.36
N ALA A 227 -13.98 16.15 1.11
CA ALA A 227 -13.84 16.76 -0.21
C ALA A 227 -12.39 16.84 -0.71
N LYS A 228 -11.37 16.75 0.16
CA LYS A 228 -9.94 16.79 -0.23
C LYS A 228 -9.46 15.55 -1.01
N GLY A 229 -10.31 14.54 -1.21
CA GLY A 229 -9.94 13.27 -1.81
C GLY A 229 -9.02 12.44 -0.90
N ALA A 230 -8.62 11.26 -1.35
CA ALA A 230 -7.71 10.39 -0.61
C ALA A 230 -6.23 10.77 -0.83
N GLY A 231 -5.40 10.64 0.21
CA GLY A 231 -3.95 10.82 0.07
C GLY A 231 -3.28 9.65 -0.66
N PRO A 232 -2.04 9.83 -1.17
CA PRO A 232 -1.30 8.80 -1.92
C PRO A 232 -1.15 7.47 -1.17
N THR A 233 -0.94 7.53 0.15
CA THR A 233 -0.84 6.33 1.01
C THR A 233 -2.13 5.49 0.96
N THR A 234 -3.29 6.14 0.90
CA THR A 234 -4.58 5.44 0.79
C THR A 234 -4.73 4.80 -0.58
N ALA A 235 -4.44 5.53 -1.66
CA ALA A 235 -4.47 4.99 -3.03
C ALA A 235 -3.52 3.78 -3.20
N ASN A 236 -2.32 3.85 -2.62
CA ASN A 236 -1.37 2.73 -2.61
C ASN A 236 -1.91 1.51 -1.87
N ARG A 237 -2.69 1.67 -0.80
CA ARG A 237 -3.34 0.52 -0.12
C ARG A 237 -4.37 -0.17 -0.99
N TYR A 238 -5.11 0.57 -1.82
CA TYR A 238 -6.02 -0.01 -2.81
C TYR A 238 -5.24 -0.78 -3.89
N THR A 239 -4.17 -0.16 -4.40
CA THR A 239 -3.27 -0.78 -5.39
C THR A 239 -2.66 -2.09 -4.89
N VAL A 240 -2.13 -2.09 -3.66
CA VAL A 240 -1.55 -3.30 -3.06
C VAL A 240 -2.59 -4.39 -2.86
N ALA A 241 -3.81 -4.04 -2.46
CA ALA A 241 -4.89 -5.00 -2.24
C ALA A 241 -5.31 -5.68 -3.56
N ILE A 242 -5.57 -4.91 -4.62
CA ILE A 242 -6.01 -5.48 -5.90
C ILE A 242 -4.91 -6.28 -6.60
N ARG A 243 -3.65 -5.82 -6.56
CA ARG A 243 -2.51 -6.60 -7.08
C ARG A 243 -2.29 -7.89 -6.29
N GLY A 244 -2.54 -7.88 -4.98
CA GLY A 244 -2.47 -9.08 -4.15
C GLY A 244 -3.52 -10.12 -4.53
N PHE A 245 -4.72 -9.67 -4.87
CA PHE A 245 -5.81 -10.51 -5.36
C PHE A 245 -5.54 -11.05 -6.77
N ALA A 246 -5.11 -10.21 -7.71
CA ALA A 246 -4.81 -10.63 -9.09
C ALA A 246 -3.65 -11.64 -9.14
N ARG A 247 -2.57 -11.39 -8.39
CA ARG A 247 -1.47 -12.37 -8.23
C ARG A 247 -1.95 -13.69 -7.62
N TRP A 248 -2.92 -13.67 -6.72
CA TRP A 248 -3.50 -14.88 -6.16
C TRP A 248 -4.32 -15.66 -7.21
N LEU A 249 -5.09 -14.97 -8.06
CA LEU A 249 -5.79 -15.60 -9.19
C LEU A 249 -4.81 -16.31 -10.13
N VAL A 250 -3.72 -15.65 -10.51
CA VAL A 250 -2.67 -16.27 -11.36
C VAL A 250 -2.02 -17.45 -10.65
N LYS A 251 -1.65 -17.29 -9.37
CA LYS A 251 -0.98 -18.35 -8.59
C LYS A 251 -1.82 -19.62 -8.51
N LEU A 252 -3.14 -19.49 -8.38
CA LEU A 252 -4.07 -20.64 -8.36
C LEU A 252 -4.54 -21.05 -9.75
N LYS A 253 -3.90 -20.56 -10.82
CA LYS A 253 -4.25 -20.86 -12.22
C LYS A 253 -5.72 -20.59 -12.54
N ARG A 254 -6.30 -19.56 -11.93
CA ARG A 254 -7.68 -19.09 -12.18
C ARG A 254 -7.76 -18.12 -13.36
N ILE A 255 -6.64 -17.49 -13.69
CA ILE A 255 -6.40 -16.69 -14.90
C ILE A 255 -4.99 -16.98 -15.42
N GLY A 256 -4.75 -16.76 -16.71
CA GLY A 256 -3.47 -17.07 -17.37
C GLY A 256 -2.33 -16.08 -17.10
N SER A 257 -2.65 -14.80 -16.89
CA SER A 257 -1.69 -13.72 -16.63
C SER A 257 -2.30 -12.64 -15.74
N ASP A 258 -1.47 -11.79 -15.12
CA ASP A 258 -1.92 -10.69 -14.25
C ASP A 258 -2.18 -9.43 -15.10
N PRO A 259 -3.45 -9.05 -15.36
CA PRO A 259 -3.76 -7.85 -16.14
C PRO A 259 -3.47 -6.53 -15.40
N LEU A 260 -3.07 -6.60 -14.12
CA LEU A 260 -2.83 -5.45 -13.24
C LEU A 260 -1.35 -5.31 -12.85
N ASP A 261 -0.45 -6.01 -13.55
CA ASP A 261 0.99 -6.01 -13.29
C ASP A 261 1.63 -4.62 -13.49
N SER A 262 1.13 -3.87 -14.46
CA SER A 262 1.52 -2.50 -14.83
C SER A 262 1.17 -1.44 -13.79
N LEU A 263 0.35 -1.76 -12.77
CA LEU A 263 -0.01 -0.80 -11.73
C LEU A 263 1.17 -0.46 -10.81
N THR A 264 1.62 0.78 -10.88
CA THR A 264 2.69 1.33 -10.03
C THR A 264 2.15 2.03 -8.79
N LEU A 265 2.94 2.05 -7.71
CA LEU A 265 2.62 2.81 -6.52
C LEU A 265 2.94 4.30 -6.74
N VAL A 266 2.09 5.18 -6.23
CA VAL A 266 2.32 6.63 -6.27
C VAL A 266 3.33 7.01 -5.20
N ASN A 267 4.23 7.95 -5.51
CA ASN A 267 5.17 8.48 -4.52
C ASN A 267 4.41 9.18 -3.38
N THR A 268 4.55 8.65 -2.16
CA THR A 268 3.86 9.19 -0.98
C THR A 268 4.52 10.43 -0.40
N ALA A 269 5.75 10.76 -0.81
CA ALA A 269 6.45 11.95 -0.35
C ALA A 269 5.86 13.25 -0.92
N VAL A 270 5.11 13.17 -2.04
CA VAL A 270 4.50 14.34 -2.68
C VAL A 270 3.34 14.94 -1.86
N ASP A 271 2.70 14.14 -1.00
CA ASP A 271 1.58 14.59 -0.16
C ASP A 271 1.58 13.81 1.17
N VAL A 272 2.23 14.40 2.18
CA VAL A 272 2.34 13.85 3.54
C VAL A 272 1.27 14.49 4.44
N ARG A 273 0.06 13.90 4.43
CA ARG A 273 -1.06 14.40 5.26
C ARG A 273 -0.97 14.09 6.75
N ARG A 274 -0.02 13.25 7.17
CA ARG A 274 0.15 12.84 8.56
C ARG A 274 1.58 12.36 8.82
N GLY A 275 2.47 13.30 9.06
CA GLY A 275 3.80 13.04 9.57
C GLY A 275 3.77 12.67 11.06
N ARG A 276 4.93 12.26 11.58
CA ARG A 276 5.12 12.03 13.02
C ARG A 276 6.32 12.83 13.47
N ARG A 277 6.08 13.73 14.41
CA ARG A 277 7.14 14.43 15.14
C ARG A 277 7.61 13.58 16.29
N GLU A 278 8.89 13.60 16.59
CA GLU A 278 9.38 13.14 17.87
C GLU A 278 9.12 14.17 18.99
N LEU A 279 9.22 13.72 20.23
CA LEU A 279 9.29 14.60 21.40
C LEU A 279 10.77 14.94 21.66
N THR A 280 11.04 16.18 22.05
CA THR A 280 12.37 16.53 22.58
C THR A 280 12.59 15.86 23.95
N THR A 281 13.84 15.79 24.41
CA THR A 281 14.14 15.25 25.75
C THR A 281 13.39 16.01 26.84
N GLY A 282 13.33 17.34 26.75
CA GLY A 282 12.58 18.17 27.70
C GLY A 282 11.07 17.95 27.64
N GLU A 283 10.48 17.84 26.44
CA GLU A 283 9.06 17.51 26.27
C GLU A 283 8.72 16.13 26.84
N LEU A 284 9.57 15.13 26.60
CA LEU A 284 9.38 13.77 27.12
C LEU A 284 9.46 13.74 28.65
N GLN A 285 10.44 14.41 29.24
CA GLN A 285 10.58 14.52 30.70
C GLN A 285 9.37 15.23 31.32
N ALA A 286 8.94 16.37 30.75
CA ALA A 286 7.78 17.11 31.23
C ALA A 286 6.49 16.28 31.15
N LEU A 287 6.28 15.57 30.03
CA LEU A 287 5.18 14.63 29.85
C LEU A 287 5.19 13.54 30.93
N LEU A 288 6.33 12.89 31.16
CA LEU A 288 6.46 11.79 32.11
C LEU A 288 6.16 12.26 33.55
N THR A 289 6.77 13.37 33.97
CA THR A 289 6.58 13.94 35.31
C THR A 289 5.11 14.28 35.56
N ALA A 290 4.47 15.00 34.64
CA ALA A 290 3.06 15.36 34.79
C ALA A 290 2.11 14.16 34.72
N THR A 291 2.41 13.18 33.87
CA THR A 291 1.60 11.96 33.77
C THR A 291 1.66 11.17 35.07
N ARG A 292 2.83 11.09 35.73
CA ARG A 292 3.01 10.39 37.00
C ARG A 292 2.16 11.01 38.12
N ALA A 293 2.06 12.34 38.15
CA ALA A 293 1.30 13.10 39.13
C ALA A 293 -0.21 13.21 38.81
N SER A 294 -0.67 12.73 37.65
CA SER A 294 -2.06 12.89 37.22
C SER A 294 -3.00 11.88 37.89
N ASP A 295 -4.05 12.37 38.53
CA ASP A 295 -5.15 11.53 39.05
C ASP A 295 -6.11 11.01 37.96
N ARG A 296 -5.99 11.52 36.73
CA ARG A 296 -6.85 11.09 35.63
C ARG A 296 -6.65 9.61 35.35
N THR A 297 -7.73 8.86 35.26
CA THR A 297 -7.75 7.49 34.73
C THR A 297 -8.16 7.49 33.26
N PHE A 298 -7.55 6.61 32.46
CA PHE A 298 -7.93 6.40 31.07
C PHE A 298 -8.10 4.91 30.81
N ARG A 299 -9.35 4.47 30.65
CA ARG A 299 -9.70 3.07 30.33
C ARG A 299 -9.06 2.04 31.29
N GLY A 300 -9.01 2.37 32.57
CA GLY A 300 -8.43 1.53 33.62
C GLY A 300 -6.95 1.80 33.92
N LEU A 301 -6.28 2.70 33.18
CA LEU A 301 -4.89 3.10 33.48
C LEU A 301 -4.86 4.41 34.26
N GLY A 302 -4.34 4.38 35.49
CA GLY A 302 -4.06 5.58 36.28
C GLY A 302 -2.85 6.35 35.76
N GLY A 303 -2.57 7.53 36.31
CA GLY A 303 -1.39 8.33 35.94
C GLY A 303 -0.08 7.55 36.12
N ASN A 304 0.07 6.85 37.24
CA ASN A 304 1.24 6.01 37.50
C ASN A 304 1.40 4.88 36.46
N ASP A 305 0.31 4.22 36.04
CA ASP A 305 0.38 3.20 34.99
C ASP A 305 0.77 3.81 33.63
N ARG A 306 0.20 4.97 33.29
CA ARG A 306 0.53 5.68 32.05
C ARG A 306 1.98 6.15 32.01
N PHE A 307 2.52 6.63 33.14
CA PHE A 307 3.92 7.00 33.28
C PHE A 307 4.83 5.82 32.94
N HIS A 308 4.64 4.66 33.58
CA HIS A 308 5.46 3.47 33.32
C HIS A 308 5.27 2.93 31.89
N LEU A 309 4.07 3.05 31.33
CA LEU A 309 3.79 2.72 29.93
C LEU A 309 4.58 3.61 28.96
N TYR A 310 4.57 4.93 29.16
CA TYR A 310 5.29 5.88 28.31
C TYR A 310 6.81 5.76 28.47
N LEU A 311 7.28 5.53 29.70
CA LEU A 311 8.68 5.27 30.00
C LEU A 311 9.17 4.02 29.26
N THR A 312 8.43 2.92 29.38
CA THR A 312 8.75 1.66 28.69
C THR A 312 8.68 1.84 27.17
N ALA A 313 7.66 2.53 26.65
CA ALA A 313 7.54 2.81 25.22
C ALA A 313 8.74 3.60 24.67
N SER A 314 9.24 4.56 25.46
CA SER A 314 10.35 5.44 25.08
C SER A 314 11.72 4.81 25.32
N GLY A 315 11.83 3.82 26.21
CA GLY A 315 13.07 3.07 26.47
C GLY A 315 13.26 1.83 25.60
N THR A 316 12.17 1.23 25.10
CA THR A 316 12.19 -0.01 24.28
C THR A 316 11.83 0.22 22.81
N GLY A 317 11.12 1.31 22.52
CA GLY A 317 10.50 1.56 21.22
C GLY A 317 9.38 0.58 20.88
N PHE A 318 8.83 -0.20 21.80
CA PHE A 318 7.78 -1.17 21.48
C PHE A 318 6.48 -0.51 20.98
N ARG A 319 5.74 -1.24 20.14
CA ARG A 319 4.45 -0.76 19.58
C ARG A 319 3.37 -0.85 20.66
N ALA A 320 2.33 -0.02 20.55
CA ALA A 320 1.20 -0.02 21.50
C ALA A 320 0.60 -1.42 21.76
N ASN A 321 0.36 -2.20 20.69
CA ASN A 321 -0.19 -3.56 20.86
C ASN A 321 0.81 -4.53 21.50
N ALA A 322 2.12 -4.33 21.35
CA ALA A 322 3.12 -5.15 22.04
C ALA A 322 3.08 -4.84 23.55
N LEU A 323 3.14 -3.54 23.90
CA LEU A 323 3.07 -3.08 25.30
C LEU A 323 1.79 -3.53 26.01
N ALA A 324 0.64 -3.48 25.33
CA ALA A 324 -0.64 -3.89 25.90
C ALA A 324 -0.75 -5.37 26.25
N ASN A 325 0.19 -6.21 25.79
CA ASN A 325 0.20 -7.65 26.03
C ASN A 325 1.41 -8.12 26.86
N LEU A 326 2.27 -7.20 27.32
CA LEU A 326 3.38 -7.55 28.21
C LEU A 326 2.84 -7.86 29.61
N THR A 327 3.35 -8.94 30.20
CA THR A 327 3.10 -9.40 31.57
C THR A 327 4.34 -9.18 32.43
N PRO A 328 4.24 -9.21 33.77
CA PRO A 328 5.42 -9.07 34.64
C PRO A 328 6.56 -10.04 34.32
N ALA A 329 6.24 -11.27 33.90
CA ALA A 329 7.22 -12.31 33.54
C ALA A 329 8.03 -11.99 32.26
N ASP A 330 7.60 -11.02 31.46
CA ASP A 330 8.32 -10.58 30.25
C ASP A 330 9.48 -9.62 30.57
N PHE A 331 9.62 -9.19 31.83
CA PHE A 331 10.65 -8.24 32.27
C PHE A 331 11.73 -8.98 33.08
N ASP A 332 12.94 -9.04 32.53
CA ASP A 332 14.13 -9.44 33.28
C ASP A 332 14.84 -8.15 33.71
N LEU A 333 14.63 -7.72 34.96
CA LEU A 333 15.18 -6.47 35.49
C LEU A 333 16.40 -6.70 36.39
N SER A 334 17.16 -7.75 36.07
CA SER A 334 18.46 -8.02 36.69
C SER A 334 19.41 -6.82 36.56
N PRO A 335 20.28 -6.56 37.55
CA PRO A 335 21.29 -5.50 37.47
C PRO A 335 22.23 -5.67 36.27
N ASP A 336 22.54 -6.92 35.93
CA ASP A 336 23.49 -7.30 34.88
C ASP A 336 22.77 -7.51 33.53
N GLY A 337 22.34 -6.40 32.93
CA GLY A 337 21.74 -6.39 31.58
C GLY A 337 20.23 -6.55 31.58
N PRO A 338 19.47 -5.55 32.10
CA PRO A 338 18.03 -5.62 32.15
C PRO A 338 17.40 -5.61 30.74
N THR A 339 16.42 -6.49 30.52
CA THR A 339 15.74 -6.65 29.25
C THR A 339 14.22 -6.78 29.40
N VAL A 340 13.53 -6.50 28.30
CA VAL A 340 12.11 -6.82 28.13
C VAL A 340 11.97 -7.73 26.91
N THR A 341 11.40 -8.90 27.14
CA THR A 341 11.18 -9.90 26.12
C THR A 341 9.77 -9.80 25.58
N LEU A 342 9.61 -9.48 24.30
CA LEU A 342 8.33 -9.56 23.62
C LEU A 342 8.15 -10.96 23.03
N PRO A 343 7.17 -11.76 23.51
CA PRO A 343 6.92 -13.08 22.96
C PRO A 343 6.56 -13.03 21.47
N ALA A 344 6.99 -14.04 20.71
CA ALA A 344 6.73 -14.16 19.27
C ALA A 344 5.26 -13.91 18.89
N ARG A 345 4.30 -14.42 19.67
CA ARG A 345 2.86 -14.27 19.43
C ARG A 345 2.38 -12.80 19.38
N PHE A 346 3.07 -11.89 20.06
CA PHE A 346 2.73 -10.47 20.11
C PHE A 346 3.65 -9.60 19.24
N ALA A 347 4.72 -10.20 18.71
CA ALA A 347 5.61 -9.55 17.77
C ALA A 347 5.02 -9.52 16.36
N LYS A 348 5.05 -8.37 15.68
CA LYS A 348 4.54 -8.21 14.32
C LYS A 348 5.21 -9.17 13.30
N ASN A 349 6.46 -9.55 13.55
CA ASN A 349 7.24 -10.48 12.72
C ASN A 349 7.16 -11.94 13.20
N ARG A 350 6.36 -12.24 14.23
CA ARG A 350 6.26 -13.56 14.86
C ARG A 350 7.58 -14.13 15.38
N LYS A 351 8.52 -13.25 15.74
CA LYS A 351 9.79 -13.65 16.37
C LYS A 351 9.86 -13.05 17.76
N THR A 352 10.31 -13.84 18.72
CA THR A 352 10.62 -13.32 20.06
C THR A 352 11.64 -12.21 19.91
N LYS A 353 11.41 -11.11 20.63
CA LYS A 353 12.30 -9.95 20.59
C LYS A 353 12.70 -9.57 22.01
N VAL A 354 13.97 -9.77 22.32
CA VAL A 354 14.58 -9.29 23.55
C VAL A 354 15.07 -7.86 23.31
N GLN A 355 14.70 -6.94 24.19
CA GLN A 355 15.04 -5.53 24.06
C GLN A 355 15.75 -5.08 25.34
N PRO A 356 17.03 -4.66 25.28
CA PRO A 356 17.70 -4.10 26.43
C PRO A 356 17.02 -2.80 26.86
N VAL A 357 17.03 -2.55 28.17
CA VAL A 357 16.46 -1.37 28.82
C VAL A 357 17.56 -0.65 29.59
N PRO A 358 17.56 0.69 29.65
CA PRO A 358 18.47 1.44 30.51
C PRO A 358 18.33 1.06 31.99
N ALA A 359 19.44 1.07 32.74
CA ALA A 359 19.47 0.62 34.13
C ALA A 359 18.58 1.47 35.07
N ASP A 360 18.52 2.78 34.84
CA ASP A 360 17.64 3.71 35.54
C ASP A 360 16.16 3.41 35.28
N VAL A 361 15.80 3.08 34.04
CA VAL A 361 14.44 2.66 33.69
C VAL A 361 14.10 1.31 34.32
N ALA A 362 15.06 0.37 34.35
CA ALA A 362 14.88 -0.94 34.97
C ALA A 362 14.62 -0.83 36.49
N GLU A 363 15.33 0.06 37.19
CA GLU A 363 15.10 0.33 38.61
C GLU A 363 13.66 0.79 38.87
N VAL A 364 13.20 1.78 38.12
CA VAL A 364 11.84 2.32 38.24
C VAL A 364 10.79 1.25 37.94
N LEU A 365 11.01 0.44 36.90
CA LEU A 365 10.10 -0.65 36.55
C LEU A 365 10.07 -1.76 37.61
N ARG A 366 11.20 -2.06 38.27
CA ARG A 366 11.26 -3.10 39.30
C ARG A 366 10.34 -2.77 40.47
N GLN A 367 10.36 -1.52 40.92
CA GLN A 367 9.49 -1.04 41.98
C GLN A 367 8.01 -1.06 41.56
N TYR A 368 7.71 -0.71 40.31
CA TYR A 368 6.34 -0.68 39.80
C TYR A 368 5.73 -2.06 39.56
N LEU A 369 6.55 -3.03 39.15
CA LEU A 369 6.10 -4.40 38.89
C LEU A 369 6.00 -5.24 40.17
N ALA A 370 6.60 -4.79 41.27
CA ALA A 370 6.47 -5.45 42.57
C ALA A 370 4.99 -5.57 42.97
N GLY A 371 4.51 -6.81 43.13
CA GLY A 371 3.13 -7.10 43.52
C GLY A 371 2.10 -7.06 42.38
N LYS A 372 2.50 -6.86 41.11
CA LYS A 372 1.59 -7.04 39.97
C LYS A 372 1.29 -8.54 39.76
N PRO A 373 0.04 -8.92 39.49
CA PRO A 373 -0.33 -10.32 39.32
C PRO A 373 0.35 -10.96 38.10
N GLU A 374 0.85 -12.17 38.28
CA GLU A 374 1.46 -12.96 37.21
C GLU A 374 0.44 -13.30 36.11
N GLY A 375 0.93 -13.42 34.86
CA GLY A 375 0.10 -13.79 33.70
C GLY A 375 -0.91 -12.73 33.25
N VAL A 376 -1.08 -11.64 34.00
CA VAL A 376 -1.97 -10.52 33.64
C VAL A 376 -1.17 -9.43 32.92
N PRO A 377 -1.68 -8.86 31.81
CA PRO A 377 -1.01 -7.76 31.16
C PRO A 377 -0.83 -6.55 32.09
N VAL A 378 0.41 -6.04 32.20
CA VAL A 378 0.80 -4.91 33.07
C VAL A 378 -0.05 -3.68 32.78
N TRP A 379 -0.24 -3.38 31.49
CA TRP A 379 -1.10 -2.30 30.99
C TRP A 379 -2.26 -2.90 30.18
N GLY A 380 -3.07 -3.74 30.81
CA GLY A 380 -4.23 -4.37 30.16
C GLY A 380 -5.31 -3.39 29.69
N GLY A 381 -6.46 -3.94 29.28
CA GLY A 381 -7.63 -3.16 28.89
C GLY A 381 -7.71 -2.80 27.41
N THR A 382 -8.33 -1.66 27.09
CA THR A 382 -8.69 -1.30 25.70
C THR A 382 -8.01 -0.04 25.17
N TRP A 383 -6.98 0.46 25.87
CA TRP A 383 -6.25 1.67 25.48
C TRP A 383 -5.50 1.51 24.15
N ALA A 384 -4.95 0.32 23.83
CA ALA A 384 -4.23 0.10 22.58
C ALA A 384 -5.15 -0.17 21.38
N LYS A 385 -6.42 -0.50 21.62
CA LYS A 385 -7.40 -0.82 20.57
C LYS A 385 -7.82 0.45 19.83
N GLU A 386 -8.18 0.31 18.56
CA GLU A 386 -8.76 1.39 17.73
C GLU A 386 -7.98 2.72 17.73
N ARG A 387 -6.66 2.69 18.00
CA ARG A 387 -5.80 3.88 18.15
C ARG A 387 -6.14 4.78 19.35
N ARG A 388 -6.86 4.28 20.35
CA ARG A 388 -7.21 5.04 21.57
C ARG A 388 -5.99 5.52 22.35
N GLY A 389 -4.83 4.87 22.23
CA GLY A 389 -3.57 5.34 22.81
C GLY A 389 -3.14 6.71 22.28
N ALA A 390 -3.54 7.07 21.05
CA ALA A 390 -3.31 8.41 20.53
C ALA A 390 -4.20 9.46 21.20
N GLU A 391 -5.42 9.11 21.60
CA GLU A 391 -6.32 9.99 22.37
C GLU A 391 -5.78 10.21 23.78
N MET A 392 -5.29 9.12 24.40
CA MET A 392 -4.65 9.12 25.72
C MET A 392 -3.43 10.04 25.74
N LEU A 393 -2.45 9.79 24.86
CA LEU A 393 -1.24 10.61 24.80
C LEU A 393 -1.56 12.07 24.45
N ARG A 394 -2.49 12.32 23.51
CA ARG A 394 -2.92 13.69 23.18
C ARG A 394 -3.43 14.43 24.41
N ALA A 395 -4.19 13.75 25.26
CA ALA A 395 -4.77 14.35 26.45
C ALA A 395 -3.75 14.53 27.57
N ASP A 396 -2.67 13.74 27.64
CA ASP A 396 -1.56 13.97 28.58
C ASP A 396 -0.65 15.11 28.09
N LEU A 397 -0.36 15.18 26.78
CA LEU A 397 0.43 16.26 26.18
C LEU A 397 -0.20 17.64 26.41
N GLU A 398 -1.52 17.74 26.19
CA GLU A 398 -2.29 18.97 26.41
C GLU A 398 -2.24 19.45 27.86
N ALA A 399 -2.25 18.52 28.84
CA ALA A 399 -2.16 18.87 30.25
C ALA A 399 -0.83 19.54 30.63
N VAL A 400 0.20 19.37 29.80
CA VAL A 400 1.55 19.95 29.97
C VAL A 400 1.82 21.07 28.97
N GLY A 401 0.83 21.44 28.15
CA GLY A 401 0.99 22.47 27.11
C GLY A 401 1.85 22.05 25.92
N ILE A 402 2.11 20.75 25.72
CA ILE A 402 2.89 20.25 24.59
C ILE A 402 1.96 20.08 23.37
N PRO A 403 2.25 20.70 22.22
CA PRO A 403 1.38 20.64 21.05
C PRO A 403 1.34 19.22 20.46
N TYR A 404 0.14 18.64 20.38
CA TYR A 404 -0.07 17.33 19.75
C TYR A 404 0.22 17.31 18.25
N ALA A 405 0.00 18.44 17.58
CA ALA A 405 0.24 18.61 16.16
C ALA A 405 0.99 19.91 15.90
N VAL A 406 1.95 19.88 14.98
CA VAL A 406 2.67 21.05 14.49
C VAL A 406 2.82 20.99 12.99
N GLU A 407 3.11 22.13 12.38
CA GLU A 407 3.46 22.18 10.97
C GLU A 407 4.93 21.76 10.81
N GLY A 408 5.16 20.70 10.04
CA GLY A 408 6.49 20.25 9.64
C GLY A 408 6.82 20.69 8.21
N PRO A 409 8.03 20.39 7.72
CA PRO A 409 8.47 20.82 6.38
C PRO A 409 7.64 20.20 5.24
N ASP A 410 7.14 18.98 5.44
CA ASP A 410 6.38 18.23 4.43
C ASP A 410 4.86 18.23 4.70
N GLY A 411 4.41 18.96 5.72
CA GLY A 411 3.02 19.01 6.18
C GLY A 411 2.86 18.71 7.69
N PRO A 412 1.63 18.42 8.15
CA PRO A 412 1.34 18.33 9.58
C PRO A 412 1.93 17.07 10.22
N GLU A 413 2.63 17.27 11.34
CA GLU A 413 3.27 16.23 12.13
C GLU A 413 2.59 16.04 13.50
N TYR A 414 2.42 14.78 13.92
CA TYR A 414 1.65 14.45 15.13
C TYR A 414 2.48 13.67 16.15
N ALA A 415 2.42 14.11 17.41
CA ALA A 415 2.95 13.41 18.58
C ALA A 415 1.93 12.36 19.09
N ASP A 416 1.56 11.41 18.22
CA ASP A 416 0.68 10.29 18.62
C ASP A 416 1.44 9.20 19.40
N PHE A 417 0.75 8.18 19.93
CA PHE A 417 1.44 7.16 20.73
C PHE A 417 2.62 6.50 19.99
N HIS A 418 2.56 6.40 18.67
CA HIS A 418 3.66 5.85 17.88
C HIS A 418 4.84 6.82 17.75
N ALA A 419 4.64 8.11 18.01
CA ALA A 419 5.71 9.08 18.11
C ALA A 419 6.70 8.74 19.23
N LEU A 420 6.28 8.11 20.33
CA LEU A 420 7.21 7.67 21.39
C LEU A 420 8.28 6.71 20.86
N ARG A 421 7.90 5.83 19.93
CA ARG A 421 8.86 4.97 19.21
C ARG A 421 9.75 5.77 18.26
N HIS A 422 9.21 6.78 17.58
CA HIS A 422 10.02 7.66 16.74
C HIS A 422 11.04 8.43 17.60
N THR A 423 10.63 8.90 18.78
CA THR A 423 11.50 9.53 19.78
C THR A 423 12.62 8.58 20.19
N TYR A 424 12.31 7.34 20.59
CA TYR A 424 13.33 6.33 20.91
C TYR A 424 14.37 6.16 19.79
N LEU A 425 13.92 5.90 18.56
CA LEU A 425 14.83 5.67 17.43
C LEU A 425 15.64 6.92 17.06
N THR A 426 15.05 8.11 17.20
CA THR A 426 15.74 9.38 16.97
C THR A 426 16.77 9.64 18.05
N MET A 427 16.47 9.33 19.31
CA MET A 427 17.43 9.42 20.42
C MET A 427 18.63 8.48 20.19
N LEU A 428 18.39 7.23 19.77
CA LEU A 428 19.50 6.32 19.39
C LEU A 428 20.37 6.93 18.29
N GLY A 429 19.75 7.44 17.22
CA GLY A 429 20.46 8.07 16.11
C GLY A 429 21.28 9.29 16.52
N ARG A 430 20.73 10.16 17.40
CA ARG A 430 21.39 11.35 17.96
C ARG A 430 22.54 10.99 18.90
N ASN A 431 22.43 9.90 19.66
CA ASN A 431 23.46 9.43 20.59
C ASN A 431 24.50 8.51 19.93
N GLY A 432 24.71 8.62 18.61
CA GLY A 432 25.81 7.93 17.95
C GLY A 432 25.59 6.44 17.64
N VAL A 433 24.47 5.83 18.02
CA VAL A 433 24.18 4.41 17.73
C VAL A 433 24.17 4.15 16.22
N ASP A 434 24.96 3.17 15.76
CA ASP A 434 25.08 2.86 14.35
C ASP A 434 23.76 2.32 13.75
N LEU A 435 23.64 2.40 12.42
CA LEU A 435 22.41 2.06 11.72
C LEU A 435 22.01 0.60 11.90
N ARG A 436 22.97 -0.33 12.02
CA ARG A 436 22.70 -1.76 12.15
C ARG A 436 22.16 -2.06 13.54
N THR A 437 22.81 -1.56 14.58
CA THR A 437 22.32 -1.70 15.96
C THR A 437 20.95 -1.04 16.12
N ALA A 438 20.76 0.18 15.60
CA ALA A 438 19.46 0.84 15.61
C ALA A 438 18.38 0.05 14.83
N GLN A 439 18.75 -0.63 13.74
CA GLN A 439 17.83 -1.49 12.97
C GLN A 439 17.39 -2.72 13.77
N GLU A 440 18.31 -3.34 14.50
CA GLU A 440 18.05 -4.49 15.37
C GLU A 440 17.18 -4.09 16.57
N LEU A 441 17.52 -2.99 17.25
CA LEU A 441 16.70 -2.39 18.31
C LEU A 441 15.35 -1.91 17.79
N ALA A 442 15.23 -1.48 16.53
CA ALA A 442 13.95 -1.23 15.93
C ALA A 442 13.18 -2.54 15.63
N GLY A 443 13.86 -3.63 15.30
CA GLY A 443 13.26 -4.82 14.71
C GLY A 443 12.75 -4.54 13.28
N HIS A 444 13.49 -3.73 12.53
CA HIS A 444 13.20 -3.42 11.13
C HIS A 444 13.86 -4.45 10.21
N SER A 445 13.11 -4.95 9.23
CA SER A 445 13.62 -5.95 8.28
C SER A 445 14.60 -5.39 7.27
N THR A 446 14.52 -4.08 6.96
CA THR A 446 15.39 -3.43 5.99
C THR A 446 16.01 -2.16 6.56
N PRO A 447 17.26 -1.82 6.20
CA PRO A 447 17.94 -0.61 6.68
C PRO A 447 17.19 0.69 6.31
N LEU A 448 16.51 0.72 5.16
CA LEU A 448 15.75 1.88 4.68
C LEU A 448 14.62 2.30 5.64
N LEU A 449 14.08 1.37 6.44
CA LEU A 449 13.08 1.70 7.46
C LEU A 449 13.70 2.41 8.67
N THR A 450 14.98 2.17 8.94
CA THR A 450 15.74 2.75 10.06
C THR A 450 16.44 4.04 9.65
N ALA A 451 16.95 4.13 8.42
CA ALA A 451 17.68 5.30 7.91
C ALA A 451 16.90 6.61 8.07
N ARG A 452 15.57 6.54 8.04
CA ARG A 452 14.64 7.66 8.28
C ARG A 452 14.89 8.39 9.60
N TYR A 453 15.36 7.67 10.62
CA TYR A 453 15.67 8.21 11.95
C TYR A 453 17.13 8.64 12.09
N SER A 454 17.98 8.25 11.14
CA SER A 454 19.39 8.62 11.09
C SER A 454 19.63 9.95 10.38
N HIS A 455 18.67 10.45 9.59
CA HIS A 455 18.84 11.67 8.76
C HIS A 455 19.08 12.95 9.54
N ARG A 456 18.75 13.02 10.84
CA ARG A 456 19.10 14.19 11.67
C ARG A 456 20.61 14.28 11.99
N ARG A 457 21.44 13.33 11.53
CA ARG A 457 22.91 13.43 11.49
C ARG A 457 23.45 14.31 10.37
N LEU A 458 22.65 14.63 9.34
CA LEU A 458 23.13 15.46 8.22
C LEU A 458 23.51 16.89 8.65
N TYR A 459 23.03 17.34 9.82
CA TYR A 459 23.40 18.64 10.37
C TYR A 459 24.69 18.63 11.20
N ASP A 460 25.40 17.50 11.28
CA ASP A 460 26.73 17.42 11.88
C ASP A 460 27.68 16.56 11.04
N LEU A 461 27.62 16.76 9.71
CA LEU A 461 28.62 16.18 8.80
C LEU A 461 30.04 16.66 9.16
N ALA A 462 30.16 17.92 9.60
CA ALA A 462 31.42 18.50 10.06
C ALA A 462 31.93 17.77 11.32
N GLY A 463 31.14 17.64 12.38
CA GLY A 463 31.56 16.90 13.59
C GLY A 463 31.76 15.40 13.37
N ALA A 464 31.20 14.81 12.30
CA ALA A 464 31.54 13.45 11.89
C ALA A 464 32.93 13.38 11.22
N VAL A 465 33.29 14.37 10.42
CA VAL A 465 34.63 14.50 9.80
C VAL A 465 35.69 14.90 10.84
N ASP A 466 35.35 15.73 11.82
CA ASP A 466 36.25 16.14 12.90
C ASP A 466 36.64 14.98 13.84
N LYS A 467 35.90 13.87 13.79
CA LYS A 467 36.23 12.62 14.51
C LYS A 467 37.23 11.74 13.77
N LEU A 468 37.57 12.08 12.52
CA LEU A 468 38.63 11.38 11.82
C LEU A 468 39.96 11.62 12.56
N PRO A 469 40.84 10.62 12.63
CA PRO A 469 42.19 10.85 13.13
C PRO A 469 42.88 11.91 12.27
N SER A 470 43.81 12.67 12.84
CA SER A 470 44.65 13.58 12.06
C SER A 470 45.32 12.80 10.94
N LEU A 471 44.94 13.12 9.69
CA LEU A 471 45.53 12.52 8.50
C LEU A 471 46.86 13.19 8.13
N VAL A 472 47.17 14.32 8.76
CA VAL A 472 48.47 14.98 8.65
C VAL A 472 49.44 14.28 9.60
N PRO A 473 50.58 13.74 9.10
CA PRO A 473 51.63 13.22 9.94
C PRO A 473 52.08 14.34 10.88
N VAL A 474 51.96 14.13 12.18
CA VAL A 474 52.58 15.02 13.15
C VAL A 474 54.08 14.86 12.93
N SER A 475 54.73 15.88 12.36
CA SER A 475 56.18 15.97 12.39
C SER A 475 56.56 16.01 13.86
N SER A 476 57.07 14.89 14.37
CA SER A 476 57.59 14.79 15.72
C SER A 476 58.64 15.89 15.92
N SER A 477 58.27 16.96 16.61
CA SER A 477 59.22 17.83 17.27
C SER A 477 59.35 17.32 18.71
N PRO A 478 60.50 16.76 19.11
CA PRO A 478 60.67 16.20 20.44
C PRO A 478 60.92 17.33 21.44
N GLN A 479 59.86 17.97 21.96
CA GLN A 479 59.96 18.95 23.06
C GLN A 479 58.61 19.14 23.75
N ASN A 480 58.19 18.15 24.53
CA ASN A 480 57.46 18.33 25.81
C ASN A 480 57.19 16.98 26.51
N GLN A 481 58.24 16.17 26.64
CA GLN A 481 58.37 15.19 27.71
C GLN A 481 59.48 15.66 28.65
N ALA A 482 59.18 16.65 29.48
CA ALA A 482 59.95 16.94 30.68
C ALA A 482 59.07 17.73 31.66
N LEU A 483 59.10 17.32 32.93
CA LEU A 483 58.28 17.74 34.09
C LEU A 483 57.11 16.77 34.37
N ARG A 484 57.43 15.54 34.81
CA ARG A 484 57.74 15.12 36.21
C ARG A 484 56.48 14.80 37.02
N ALA A 485 56.28 13.50 37.22
CA ALA A 485 55.62 12.93 38.38
C ALA A 485 56.40 13.28 39.66
N THR A 486 55.68 13.54 40.78
CA THR A 486 55.91 13.01 42.15
C THR A 486 55.06 13.77 43.19
N GLY A 487 54.36 13.04 44.08
CA GLY A 487 54.37 13.32 45.53
C GLY A 487 53.22 14.10 46.19
N THR A 488 52.47 13.35 47.01
CA THR A 488 51.48 13.63 48.07
C THR A 488 51.74 14.76 49.12
N THR A 489 50.68 15.44 49.59
CA THR A 489 50.27 15.63 51.02
C THR A 489 48.92 16.40 51.10
N GLY A 490 48.06 16.08 52.08
CA GLY A 490 46.61 16.33 52.02
C GLY A 490 45.97 17.26 53.06
N ALA A 491 44.63 17.38 52.99
CA ALA A 491 43.66 17.68 54.07
C ALA A 491 42.21 17.65 53.49
N LYS A 492 41.23 17.14 54.24
CA LYS A 492 39.76 17.13 53.98
C LYS A 492 39.05 18.25 54.80
N PRO A 493 37.72 18.52 54.73
CA PRO A 493 36.66 18.16 53.76
C PRO A 493 35.83 19.40 53.27
N ASP A 494 34.93 19.22 52.27
CA ASP A 494 33.47 19.48 52.36
C ASP A 494 32.80 19.80 50.99
N ASP A 495 31.50 19.50 50.94
CA ASP A 495 30.55 19.37 49.83
C ASP A 495 30.51 20.45 48.72
N SER A 496 30.42 19.98 47.46
CA SER A 496 29.27 20.25 46.58
C SER A 496 29.48 19.62 45.19
N VAL A 497 28.58 18.70 44.83
CA VAL A 497 28.49 18.10 43.50
C VAL A 497 28.08 19.18 42.49
N ARG A 498 28.96 19.52 41.54
CA ARG A 498 28.60 20.24 40.31
C ARG A 498 28.97 19.42 39.08
N LEU A 499 27.97 19.23 38.23
CA LEU A 499 28.05 18.65 36.90
C LEU A 499 29.20 19.27 36.09
N GLY A 500 30.05 18.40 35.54
CA GLY A 500 31.15 18.77 34.67
C GLY A 500 30.66 19.43 33.40
N VAL A 501 30.84 20.75 33.33
CA VAL A 501 31.04 21.51 32.10
C VAL A 501 32.53 21.82 32.02
N VAL A 502 33.18 21.51 30.90
CA VAL A 502 34.47 22.09 30.50
C VAL A 502 34.57 22.09 28.96
N PRO A 503 35.34 23.02 28.35
CA PRO A 503 34.74 24.15 27.59
C PRO A 503 35.49 24.53 26.28
N GLY A 504 34.96 25.53 25.56
CA GLY A 504 35.68 26.32 24.54
C GLY A 504 35.54 25.77 23.11
N VAL A 505 35.41 26.56 22.04
CA VAL A 505 35.84 27.94 21.81
C VAL A 505 35.00 28.57 20.67
N VAL A 506 34.50 29.78 20.94
CA VAL A 506 34.34 30.97 20.07
C VAL A 506 34.09 30.74 18.56
N THR A 507 32.87 31.06 18.13
CA THR A 507 32.50 31.36 16.75
C THR A 507 33.17 32.65 16.28
N ARG A 508 34.21 32.54 15.43
CA ARG A 508 34.57 33.62 14.49
C ARG A 508 34.03 33.25 13.11
N GLY A 509 33.15 34.11 12.60
CA GLY A 509 32.65 34.01 11.24
C GLY A 509 33.79 34.20 10.23
N ILE A 510 33.76 33.40 9.16
CA ILE A 510 34.44 33.70 7.91
C ILE A 510 33.41 33.56 6.80
N ALA A 511 33.14 34.69 6.16
CA ALA A 511 32.38 34.80 4.93
C ALA A 511 33.22 34.27 3.75
N GLY A 512 32.53 33.65 2.79
CA GLY A 512 33.00 33.49 1.43
C GLY A 512 33.82 32.24 1.15
N HIS A 513 33.19 31.23 0.56
CA HIS A 513 33.77 30.57 -0.61
C HIS A 513 32.66 30.07 -1.55
N GLN A 514 32.87 30.37 -2.83
CA GLN A 514 31.98 30.18 -3.96
C GLN A 514 31.56 28.73 -4.19
N LEU A 515 30.31 28.58 -4.64
CA LEU A 515 29.76 27.40 -5.28
C LEU A 515 30.65 26.95 -6.46
N ALA A 516 31.06 25.68 -6.46
CA ALA A 516 31.46 24.97 -7.66
C ALA A 516 30.29 24.05 -8.12
N PRO A 517 30.01 23.96 -9.43
CA PRO A 517 28.81 23.31 -9.94
C PRO A 517 28.88 21.79 -9.87
N SER A 518 27.71 21.19 -9.66
CA SER A 518 27.45 19.76 -9.54
C SER A 518 27.86 19.00 -10.81
N GLY A 519 28.93 18.22 -10.71
CA GLY A 519 29.25 17.16 -11.67
C GLY A 519 28.39 15.93 -11.39
N ASN A 520 27.53 15.56 -12.34
CA ASN A 520 26.73 14.34 -12.33
C ASN A 520 27.64 13.09 -12.26
N LEU A 521 27.67 12.40 -11.11
CA LEU A 521 28.15 11.01 -11.07
C LEU A 521 27.00 10.07 -11.45
N GLN A 522 27.08 9.51 -12.66
CA GLN A 522 26.31 8.35 -13.08
C GLN A 522 26.94 7.09 -12.46
N PHE A 523 26.13 6.31 -11.74
CA PHE A 523 26.54 4.99 -11.25
C PHE A 523 26.44 3.96 -12.37
N VAL A 524 27.55 3.30 -12.67
CA VAL A 524 27.65 2.16 -13.59
C VAL A 524 27.34 0.88 -12.83
N GLU A 525 26.24 0.20 -13.17
CA GLU A 525 25.97 -1.17 -12.72
C GLU A 525 26.83 -2.16 -13.52
N GLY A 526 27.65 -2.94 -12.81
CA GLY A 526 28.48 -4.00 -13.39
C GLY A 526 27.68 -5.23 -13.77
N GLY A 527 27.45 -5.42 -15.07
CA GLY A 527 26.96 -6.68 -15.67
C GLY A 527 28.12 -7.55 -16.17
N ARG A 528 28.05 -8.85 -15.87
CA ARG A 528 29.01 -9.89 -16.31
C ARG A 528 29.05 -10.02 -17.84
N ALA A 529 30.27 -10.04 -18.40
CA ALA A 529 30.60 -10.51 -19.75
C ALA A 529 30.15 -11.97 -19.97
N GLY A 530 29.91 -12.49 -21.17
CA GLY A 530 29.93 -12.02 -22.55
C GLY A 530 29.33 -13.16 -23.41
N VAL A 531 28.93 -12.91 -24.66
CA VAL A 531 29.49 -13.56 -25.86
C VAL A 531 29.04 -12.72 -27.06
N THR A 532 30.00 -12.38 -27.91
CA THR A 532 29.93 -11.56 -29.12
C THR A 532 29.21 -12.25 -30.28
N LYS A 533 28.36 -11.52 -31.01
CA LYS A 533 28.27 -11.66 -32.48
C LYS A 533 27.78 -10.35 -33.11
N ALA A 534 28.59 -9.82 -34.01
CA ALA A 534 28.31 -8.64 -34.82
C ALA A 534 27.22 -8.93 -35.86
N LEU A 535 26.36 -7.95 -36.13
CA LEU A 535 25.68 -7.81 -37.42
C LEU A 535 25.36 -6.33 -37.68
N GLU A 536 25.47 -5.97 -38.95
CA GLU A 536 25.65 -4.64 -39.53
C GLU A 536 24.49 -3.66 -39.37
N MET A 537 24.87 -2.39 -39.40
CA MET A 537 24.02 -1.21 -39.50
C MET A 537 23.49 -1.04 -40.92
N GLN A 538 22.17 -0.92 -41.07
CA GLN A 538 21.54 -0.20 -42.18
C GLN A 538 20.33 0.57 -41.64
N GLY A 539 20.43 1.91 -41.61
CA GLY A 539 19.28 2.81 -41.45
C GLY A 539 18.46 2.88 -42.75
N PRO A 540 17.24 3.43 -42.71
CA PRO A 540 17.14 4.80 -43.23
C PRO A 540 16.08 5.72 -42.61
N ALA A 541 16.38 7.01 -42.78
CA ALA A 541 15.50 8.12 -43.19
C ALA A 541 14.40 8.64 -42.26
N LEU A 542 14.71 9.81 -41.71
CA LEU A 542 13.83 10.91 -41.32
C LEU A 542 12.88 11.30 -42.47
N ILE A 543 11.58 11.42 -42.18
CA ILE A 543 10.62 12.16 -43.01
C ILE A 543 9.74 13.04 -42.10
N GLY A 544 9.91 14.35 -42.25
CA GLY A 544 8.82 15.29 -42.55
C GLY A 544 7.80 15.61 -41.45
N THR A 545 8.06 16.73 -40.78
CA THR A 545 7.07 17.54 -40.06
C THR A 545 6.07 18.18 -41.03
N GLY A 546 4.79 18.20 -40.66
CA GLY A 546 3.73 18.95 -41.35
C GLY A 546 2.46 19.04 -40.49
N PRO A 547 1.80 20.21 -40.39
CA PRO A 547 0.79 20.48 -39.37
C PRO A 547 -0.58 19.96 -39.80
N ARG A 548 -1.32 19.31 -38.89
CA ARG A 548 -2.73 18.96 -39.11
C ARG A 548 -3.65 19.79 -38.24
N ARG A 549 -4.55 20.48 -38.95
CA ARG A 549 -5.64 21.34 -38.49
C ARG A 549 -6.56 20.62 -37.51
N SER A 550 -6.89 21.35 -36.46
CA SER A 550 -7.99 21.10 -35.52
C SER A 550 -9.33 21.15 -36.26
N ALA A 551 -10.10 20.08 -36.18
CA ALA A 551 -11.52 20.08 -36.48
C ALA A 551 -12.28 19.86 -35.17
N GLU A 552 -12.85 20.94 -34.64
CA GLU A 552 -13.86 20.89 -33.59
C GLU A 552 -15.09 20.15 -34.12
N VAL A 553 -15.45 19.05 -33.47
CA VAL A 553 -16.77 18.44 -33.59
C VAL A 553 -17.35 18.38 -32.18
N ARG A 554 -18.35 19.22 -31.92
CA ARG A 554 -19.21 19.13 -30.73
C ARG A 554 -20.19 17.97 -30.92
N PRO A 555 -20.42 17.15 -29.88
CA PRO A 555 -21.71 16.52 -29.68
C PRO A 555 -22.36 17.05 -28.39
N GLU A 556 -23.56 17.58 -28.58
CA GLU A 556 -24.51 17.94 -27.54
C GLU A 556 -25.00 16.72 -26.75
N GLY A 557 -25.21 16.93 -25.45
CA GLY A 557 -26.32 16.33 -24.70
C GLY A 557 -26.33 14.82 -24.45
N ILE A 558 -25.62 14.36 -23.40
CA ILE A 558 -26.07 13.20 -22.61
C ILE A 558 -25.81 13.50 -21.12
N GLU A 559 -26.89 13.62 -20.35
CA GLU A 559 -26.88 13.80 -18.90
C GLU A 559 -26.18 12.63 -18.16
N PRO A 560 -25.26 12.87 -17.21
CA PRO A 560 -24.78 11.82 -16.34
C PRO A 560 -25.73 11.64 -15.15
N SER A 561 -26.54 10.58 -15.21
CA SER A 561 -27.30 10.05 -14.08
C SER A 561 -26.39 9.85 -12.86
N THR A 562 -26.73 10.52 -11.76
CA THR A 562 -26.04 10.45 -10.47
C THR A 562 -26.23 9.09 -9.81
N THR A 563 -25.28 8.16 -10.02
CA THR A 563 -25.21 6.91 -9.25
C THR A 563 -24.01 6.96 -8.31
N ARG A 564 -24.20 7.53 -7.12
CA ARG A 564 -23.24 7.41 -6.01
C ARG A 564 -23.25 5.97 -5.49
N LEU A 565 -22.15 5.25 -5.74
CA LEU A 565 -21.88 3.94 -5.16
C LEU A 565 -21.67 4.07 -3.64
N LYS A 566 -22.57 3.45 -2.87
CA LYS A 566 -22.44 3.24 -1.43
C LYS A 566 -21.34 2.20 -1.19
N VAL A 567 -20.23 2.61 -0.59
CA VAL A 567 -19.25 1.68 -0.02
C VAL A 567 -19.75 1.30 1.38
N SER A 568 -20.54 0.24 1.47
CA SER A 568 -20.93 -0.38 2.73
C SER A 568 -19.85 -1.37 3.18
N CYS A 569 -19.13 -1.04 4.25
CA CYS A 569 -18.39 -2.04 5.03
C CYS A 569 -19.41 -2.81 5.87
N SER A 570 -19.59 -4.10 5.56
CA SER A 570 -20.34 -5.04 6.40
C SER A 570 -19.63 -5.18 7.74
N THR A 571 -20.38 -4.92 8.82
CA THR A 571 -20.02 -5.22 10.20
C THR A 571 -20.29 -6.69 10.48
N ASP A 572 -19.22 -7.42 10.75
CA ASP A 572 -19.02 -8.39 11.84
C ASP A 572 -17.51 -8.57 11.99
#